data_AF-A0A2M8CMJ1-F1
#
_entry.id   AF-A0A2M8CMJ1-F1
#
_cell.length_a   1.000
_cell.length_b   1.000
_cell.length_c   1.000
_cell.angle_alpha   90.00
_cell.angle_beta   90.00
_cell.angle_gamma   90.00
#
_symmetry.space_group_name_H-M   'P 1'
#
loop_
_entity.id
_entity.type
_entity.pdbx_description
1 polymer ?
#
loop_
_entity_poly.entity_id
_entity_poly.type
_entity_poly.pdbx_seq_one_letter_code
_entity_poly.pdbx_strand_id
1 'polypeptide(L)'
;MFNFIHPYKKHSRGQSFVELTLVLGLLLMLLAAVVEFGMLINQYISLVEGSREAARFGSVGDPFDPTGSGITNADFYGKVSDYIVGTNTTLGVIEPVHLKPELNDDVVISVFGARGNSLVRFPTSAGWSKFSTQTSKFTNAEISARMDATAPNTGILLVEIFYHYEQILKLPFLTQFVGDPISVYTYSIMPLPLAEPTSTPSP
;
A
#
# COMPACT_ATOMS: atom_id res chain seq x y z
N MET A 1 9.36 -51.31 64.15
CA MET A 1 8.42 -51.55 63.03
C MET A 1 7.95 -50.19 62.54
N PHE A 2 8.52 -49.68 61.44
CA PHE A 2 8.23 -48.34 60.93
C PHE A 2 7.01 -48.39 60.00
N ASN A 3 5.95 -47.66 60.36
CA ASN A 3 4.72 -47.59 59.58
C ASN A 3 4.85 -46.45 58.54
N PHE A 4 5.00 -46.80 57.26
CA PHE A 4 5.03 -45.84 56.16
C PHE A 4 3.59 -45.42 55.80
N ILE A 5 3.19 -44.24 56.28
CA ILE A 5 1.93 -43.61 55.86
C ILE A 5 2.09 -43.12 54.42
N HIS A 6 1.39 -43.74 53.47
CA HIS A 6 1.28 -43.27 52.09
C HIS A 6 0.22 -42.16 52.01
N PRO A 7 0.57 -40.91 51.65
CA PRO A 7 -0.40 -39.84 51.53
C PRO A 7 -1.26 -40.06 50.27
N TYR A 8 -2.56 -40.22 50.49
CA TYR A 8 -3.55 -40.36 49.42
C TYR A 8 -3.70 -39.01 48.68
N LYS A 9 -3.29 -38.95 47.40
CA LYS A 9 -3.47 -37.76 46.55
C LYS A 9 -4.97 -37.56 46.29
N LYS A 10 -5.52 -36.47 46.84
CA LYS A 10 -6.92 -36.06 46.62
C LYS A 10 -7.08 -35.63 45.16
N HIS A 11 -7.87 -36.37 44.37
CA HIS A 11 -8.23 -35.97 43.01
C HIS A 11 -8.97 -34.63 43.04
N SER A 12 -8.40 -33.60 42.40
CA SER A 12 -9.01 -32.27 42.38
C SER A 12 -10.11 -32.24 41.32
N ARG A 13 -11.36 -32.18 41.80
CA ARG A 13 -12.51 -31.95 40.93
C ARG A 13 -12.44 -30.49 40.45
N GLY A 14 -12.13 -30.28 39.18
CA GLY A 14 -12.01 -28.96 38.56
C GLY A 14 -10.75 -28.72 37.73
N GLN A 15 -9.71 -29.57 37.85
CA GLN A 15 -8.47 -29.41 37.09
C GLN A 15 -8.69 -29.41 35.57
N SER A 16 -9.49 -30.34 35.03
CA SER A 16 -9.79 -30.39 33.60
C SER A 16 -10.55 -29.17 33.10
N PHE A 17 -11.33 -28.51 33.96
CA PHE A 17 -12.04 -27.28 33.59
C PHE A 17 -11.08 -26.10 33.49
N VAL A 18 -10.09 -26.02 34.40
CA VAL A 18 -9.03 -25.01 34.35
C VAL A 18 -8.14 -25.21 33.13
N GLU A 19 -7.73 -26.44 32.85
CA GLU A 19 -6.90 -26.78 31.68
C GLU A 19 -7.63 -26.46 30.37
N LEU A 20 -8.91 -26.83 30.25
CA LEU A 20 -9.73 -26.48 29.09
C LEU A 20 -9.89 -24.97 28.93
N THR A 21 -10.11 -24.23 30.02
CA THR A 21 -10.28 -22.77 29.96
C THR A 21 -9.00 -22.09 29.48
N LEU A 22 -7.83 -22.57 29.91
CA LEU A 22 -6.55 -22.04 29.46
C LEU A 22 -6.29 -22.33 27.97
N VAL A 23 -6.53 -23.56 27.53
CA VAL A 23 -6.35 -23.93 26.12
C VAL A 23 -7.35 -23.21 25.22
N LEU A 24 -8.62 -23.13 25.62
CA LEU A 24 -9.66 -22.43 24.87
C LEU A 24 -9.38 -20.92 24.82
N GLY A 25 -8.96 -20.31 25.93
CA GLY A 25 -8.58 -18.90 25.95
C GLY A 25 -7.42 -18.61 24.99
N LEU A 26 -6.39 -19.46 24.98
CA LEU A 26 -5.29 -19.36 24.04
C LEU A 26 -5.76 -19.52 22.58
N LEU A 27 -6.66 -20.47 22.32
CA LEU A 27 -7.20 -20.72 20.98
C LEU A 27 -8.05 -19.54 20.49
N LEU A 28 -8.83 -18.90 21.37
CA LEU A 28 -9.59 -17.69 21.03
C LEU A 28 -8.68 -16.49 20.76
N MET A 29 -7.60 -16.31 21.52
CA MET A 29 -6.60 -15.28 21.24
C MET A 29 -5.96 -15.48 19.87
N LEU A 30 -5.59 -16.73 19.53
CA LEU A 30 -5.03 -17.07 18.22
C LEU A 30 -6.04 -16.85 17.10
N LEU A 31 -7.28 -17.27 17.27
CA LEU A 31 -8.34 -17.06 16.28
C LEU A 31 -8.57 -15.56 16.03
N ALA A 32 -8.64 -14.75 17.08
CA ALA A 32 -8.82 -13.31 16.94
C ALA A 32 -7.65 -12.65 16.19
N ALA A 33 -6.41 -13.08 16.45
CA ALA A 33 -5.24 -12.60 15.72
C ALA A 33 -5.29 -12.99 14.23
N VAL A 34 -5.70 -14.22 13.90
CA VAL A 34 -5.85 -14.67 12.51
C VAL A 34 -6.95 -13.91 11.79
N VAL A 35 -8.07 -13.62 12.46
CA VAL A 35 -9.16 -12.82 11.89
C VAL A 35 -8.70 -11.40 11.58
N GLU A 36 -8.03 -10.73 12.52
CA GLU A 36 -7.45 -9.40 12.31
C GLU A 36 -6.47 -9.39 11.12
N PHE A 37 -5.57 -10.38 11.08
CA PHE A 37 -4.61 -10.50 9.99
C PHE A 37 -5.27 -10.78 8.63
N GLY A 38 -6.35 -11.58 8.61
CA GLY A 38 -7.13 -11.83 7.41
C GLY A 38 -7.78 -10.55 6.86
N MET A 39 -8.30 -9.69 7.75
CA MET A 39 -8.84 -8.38 7.36
C MET A 39 -7.76 -7.44 6.83
N LEU A 40 -6.57 -7.41 7.44
CA LEU A 40 -5.42 -6.65 6.93
C LEU A 40 -5.01 -7.11 5.53
N ILE A 41 -4.92 -8.42 5.29
CA ILE A 41 -4.58 -8.96 3.96
C ILE A 41 -5.64 -8.56 2.93
N ASN A 42 -6.92 -8.65 3.28
CA ASN A 42 -7.98 -8.24 2.38
C ASN A 42 -7.81 -6.77 1.96
N GLN A 43 -7.55 -5.88 2.91
CA GLN A 43 -7.26 -4.47 2.62
C GLN A 43 -6.01 -4.31 1.75
N TYR A 44 -4.96 -5.09 2.01
CA TYR A 44 -3.74 -5.08 1.22
C TYR A 44 -3.98 -5.49 -0.24
N ILE A 45 -4.77 -6.54 -0.49
CA ILE A 45 -5.12 -6.99 -1.86
C ILE A 45 -5.87 -5.87 -2.60
N SER A 46 -6.85 -5.23 -1.95
CA SER A 46 -7.58 -4.10 -2.54
C SER A 46 -6.65 -2.93 -2.91
N LEU A 47 -5.65 -2.62 -2.08
CA LEU A 47 -4.64 -1.59 -2.38
C LEU A 47 -3.78 -1.98 -3.59
N VAL A 48 -3.33 -3.23 -3.67
CA VAL A 48 -2.51 -3.73 -4.79
C VAL A 48 -3.29 -3.69 -6.10
N GLU A 49 -4.54 -4.15 -6.09
CA GLU A 49 -5.43 -4.11 -7.26
C GLU A 49 -5.71 -2.66 -7.69
N GLY A 50 -6.03 -1.78 -6.74
CA GLY A 50 -6.27 -0.36 -6.99
C GLY A 50 -5.05 0.34 -7.61
N SER A 51 -3.84 0.10 -7.09
CA SER A 51 -2.60 0.67 -7.65
C SER A 51 -2.37 0.21 -9.09
N ARG A 52 -2.57 -1.09 -9.38
CA ARG A 52 -2.37 -1.66 -10.72
C ARG A 52 -3.37 -1.11 -11.72
N GLU A 53 -4.64 -1.04 -11.33
CA GLU A 53 -5.68 -0.58 -12.24
C GLU A 53 -5.61 0.94 -12.49
N ALA A 54 -5.24 1.72 -11.48
CA ALA A 54 -4.93 3.14 -11.66
C ALA A 54 -3.73 3.37 -12.58
N ALA A 55 -2.66 2.58 -12.42
CA ALA A 55 -1.52 2.64 -13.33
C ALA A 55 -1.91 2.23 -14.76
N ARG A 56 -2.79 1.24 -14.92
CA ARG A 56 -3.34 0.85 -16.24
C ARG A 56 -4.13 1.99 -16.87
N PHE A 57 -5.00 2.63 -16.11
CA PHE A 57 -5.77 3.78 -16.56
C PHE A 57 -4.85 4.95 -16.95
N GLY A 58 -3.84 5.25 -16.15
CA GLY A 58 -2.88 6.32 -16.44
C GLY A 58 -1.94 6.03 -17.62
N SER A 59 -1.65 4.76 -17.92
CA SER A 59 -0.70 4.37 -18.98
C SER A 59 -1.08 4.84 -20.39
N VAL A 60 -2.36 5.17 -20.61
CA VAL A 60 -2.89 5.65 -21.90
C VAL A 60 -3.16 7.16 -21.93
N GLY A 61 -3.01 7.85 -20.80
CA GLY A 61 -3.29 9.29 -20.67
C GLY A 61 -2.08 10.16 -20.97
N ASP A 62 -2.33 11.44 -21.27
CA ASP A 62 -1.27 12.44 -21.43
C ASP A 62 -1.00 13.13 -20.08
N PRO A 63 0.20 12.97 -19.49
CA PRO A 63 0.55 13.60 -18.22
C PRO A 63 0.95 15.07 -18.36
N PHE A 64 1.06 15.61 -19.58
CA PHE A 64 1.50 16.97 -19.86
C PHE A 64 0.35 17.87 -20.29
N ASP A 65 0.47 19.15 -19.99
CA ASP A 65 -0.53 20.14 -20.37
C ASP A 65 -0.57 20.33 -21.91
N PRO A 66 -1.74 20.22 -22.56
CA PRO A 66 -1.88 20.43 -24.00
C PRO A 66 -1.52 21.85 -24.47
N THR A 67 -1.39 22.82 -23.56
CA THR A 67 -0.94 24.18 -23.88
C THR A 67 0.58 24.28 -24.11
N GLY A 68 1.33 23.22 -23.84
CA GLY A 68 2.76 23.14 -24.12
C GLY A 68 3.59 24.10 -23.25
N SER A 69 3.41 24.05 -21.93
CA SER A 69 4.18 24.90 -20.99
C SER A 69 5.19 24.11 -20.13
N GLY A 70 5.37 22.82 -20.39
CA GLY A 70 6.24 21.92 -19.62
C GLY A 70 5.65 21.56 -18.25
N ILE A 71 4.39 21.93 -18.04
CA ILE A 71 3.65 21.78 -16.79
C ILE A 71 2.91 20.43 -16.82
N THR A 72 2.94 19.74 -15.69
CA THR A 72 2.16 18.53 -15.45
C THR A 72 0.67 18.83 -15.50
N ASN A 73 -0.09 18.00 -16.22
CA ASN A 73 -1.55 18.10 -16.27
C ASN A 73 -2.15 17.63 -14.93
N ALA A 74 -2.53 18.55 -14.05
CA ALA A 74 -3.10 18.21 -12.74
C ALA A 74 -4.36 17.33 -12.84
N ASP A 75 -5.16 17.47 -13.91
CA ASP A 75 -6.34 16.63 -14.14
C ASP A 75 -5.97 15.19 -14.45
N PHE A 76 -4.85 14.93 -15.12
CA PHE A 76 -4.35 13.57 -15.35
C PHE A 76 -4.08 12.87 -14.02
N TYR A 77 -3.28 13.48 -13.14
CA TYR A 77 -2.94 12.90 -11.85
C TYR A 77 -4.16 12.77 -10.93
N GLY A 78 -5.05 13.77 -10.94
CA GLY A 78 -6.34 13.72 -10.27
C GLY A 78 -7.16 12.49 -10.67
N LYS A 79 -7.38 12.29 -11.97
CA LYS A 79 -8.16 11.15 -12.50
C LYS A 79 -7.52 9.80 -12.20
N VAL A 80 -6.19 9.67 -12.30
CA VAL A 80 -5.47 8.44 -11.92
C VAL A 80 -5.65 8.15 -10.43
N SER A 81 -5.56 9.18 -9.57
CA SER A 81 -5.77 9.02 -8.13
C SER A 81 -7.22 8.69 -7.76
N ASP A 82 -8.20 9.28 -8.45
CA ASP A 82 -9.62 9.03 -8.21
C ASP A 82 -10.02 7.60 -8.60
N TYR A 83 -9.27 6.97 -9.50
CA TYR A 83 -9.41 5.55 -9.81
C TYR A 83 -9.15 4.65 -8.57
N ILE A 84 -8.30 5.11 -7.64
CA ILE A 84 -7.93 4.41 -6.40
C ILE A 84 -8.89 4.78 -5.27
N VAL A 85 -9.16 6.09 -5.13
CA VAL A 85 -9.84 6.69 -3.96
C VAL A 85 -11.36 6.74 -4.12
N GLY A 86 -11.85 6.51 -5.34
CA GLY A 86 -13.22 6.73 -5.82
C GLY A 86 -14.31 6.87 -4.77
N THR A 87 -14.52 8.11 -4.33
CA THR A 87 -15.81 8.55 -3.81
C THR A 87 -16.84 8.39 -4.95
N ASN A 88 -17.62 7.31 -4.89
CA ASN A 88 -18.73 6.93 -5.77
C ASN A 88 -18.41 6.39 -7.18
N THR A 89 -18.67 5.08 -7.33
CA THR A 89 -19.44 4.44 -8.43
C THR A 89 -18.93 4.51 -9.87
N THR A 90 -17.84 3.83 -10.24
CA THR A 90 -17.75 3.33 -11.66
C THR A 90 -16.87 2.12 -11.92
N LEU A 91 -16.11 1.56 -10.99
CA LEU A 91 -15.10 0.55 -11.35
C LEU A 91 -15.08 -0.54 -10.28
N GLY A 92 -15.19 -1.80 -10.70
CA GLY A 92 -15.49 -2.98 -9.88
C GLY A 92 -14.42 -3.40 -8.87
N VAL A 93 -13.88 -2.44 -8.12
CA VAL A 93 -13.17 -2.67 -6.86
C VAL A 93 -14.25 -2.96 -5.81
N ILE A 94 -14.09 -4.05 -5.05
CA ILE A 94 -15.12 -4.58 -4.15
C ILE A 94 -15.45 -3.60 -3.01
N GLU A 95 -14.54 -2.71 -2.62
CA GLU A 95 -14.82 -1.49 -1.86
C GLU A 95 -13.82 -0.39 -2.24
N PRO A 96 -14.24 0.90 -2.36
CA PRO A 96 -13.30 2.01 -2.53
C PRO A 96 -12.31 2.09 -1.38
N VAL A 97 -11.04 2.33 -1.68
CA VAL A 97 -10.04 2.56 -0.64
C VAL A 97 -10.26 3.95 -0.03
N HIS A 98 -10.73 3.98 1.22
CA HIS A 98 -10.90 5.21 1.98
C HIS A 98 -9.56 5.68 2.55
N LEU A 99 -8.93 6.64 1.89
CA LEU A 99 -7.70 7.27 2.39
C LEU A 99 -8.02 8.33 3.44
N LYS A 100 -7.26 8.31 4.53
CA LYS A 100 -7.36 9.26 5.65
C LYS A 100 -6.14 10.19 5.66
N PRO A 101 -6.24 11.41 5.11
CA PRO A 101 -5.11 12.34 5.11
C PRO A 101 -4.62 12.67 6.53
N GLU A 102 -5.49 12.60 7.54
CA GLU A 102 -5.14 12.75 8.95
C GLU A 102 -4.19 11.67 9.50
N LEU A 103 -4.11 10.50 8.85
CA LEU A 103 -3.17 9.42 9.17
C LEU A 103 -1.92 9.45 8.28
N ASN A 104 -1.76 10.46 7.42
CA ASN A 104 -0.75 10.50 6.35
C ASN A 104 -0.94 9.41 5.26
N ASP A 105 -2.19 9.04 5.00
CA ASP A 105 -2.52 8.28 3.79
C ASP A 105 -2.40 9.17 2.56
N ASP A 106 -1.95 8.59 1.46
CA ASP A 106 -1.74 9.33 0.22
C ASP A 106 -1.65 8.43 -1.01
N VAL A 107 -1.85 9.05 -2.16
CA VAL A 107 -1.49 8.50 -3.46
C VAL A 107 -0.43 9.40 -4.05
N VAL A 108 0.72 8.83 -4.36
CA VAL A 108 1.81 9.54 -5.05
C VAL A 108 1.98 8.96 -6.45
N ILE A 109 1.96 9.83 -7.45
CA ILE A 109 2.08 9.45 -8.86
C ILE A 109 3.30 10.16 -9.44
N SER A 110 4.23 9.39 -10.00
CA SER A 110 5.41 9.92 -10.68
C SER A 110 5.43 9.45 -12.13
N VAL A 111 5.68 10.39 -13.04
CA VAL A 111 5.95 10.10 -14.44
C VAL A 111 7.43 10.26 -14.69
N PHE A 112 8.02 9.35 -15.45
CA PHE A 112 9.40 9.40 -15.85
C PHE A 112 9.53 9.37 -17.37
N GLY A 113 10.31 10.28 -17.92
CA GLY A 113 10.83 10.19 -19.28
C GLY A 113 12.27 9.70 -19.26
N ALA A 114 12.55 8.60 -19.93
CA ALA A 114 13.86 7.99 -20.04
C ALA A 114 14.42 8.13 -21.46
N ARG A 115 15.65 8.64 -21.59
CA ARG A 115 16.41 8.73 -22.84
C ARG A 115 17.85 8.32 -22.62
N GLY A 116 18.23 7.12 -23.06
CA GLY A 116 19.55 6.55 -22.80
C GLY A 116 19.86 6.57 -21.29
N ASN A 117 20.89 7.30 -20.89
CA ASN A 117 21.31 7.43 -19.48
C ASN A 117 20.68 8.62 -18.73
N SER A 118 19.73 9.32 -19.35
CA SER A 118 19.04 10.48 -18.76
C SER A 118 17.62 10.11 -18.34
N LEU A 119 17.27 10.46 -17.11
CA LEU A 119 15.94 10.27 -16.51
C LEU A 119 15.41 11.63 -16.07
N VAL A 120 14.22 11.98 -16.51
CA VAL A 120 13.50 13.18 -16.05
C VAL A 120 12.22 12.73 -15.36
N ARG A 121 11.95 13.25 -14.16
CA ARG A 121 10.70 12.97 -13.41
C ARG A 121 9.76 14.17 -13.46
N PHE A 122 8.47 13.87 -13.57
CA PHE A 122 7.37 14.81 -13.48
C PHE A 122 6.31 14.36 -12.45
N PRO A 123 5.74 15.28 -11.64
CA PRO A 123 6.28 16.61 -11.35
C PRO A 123 7.59 16.52 -10.55
N THR A 124 8.40 17.59 -10.56
CA THR A 124 9.81 17.54 -10.15
C THR A 124 10.05 17.03 -8.73
N SER A 125 11.11 16.21 -8.59
CA SER A 125 11.74 15.56 -7.42
C SER A 125 10.93 14.59 -6.55
N ALA A 126 9.62 14.78 -6.35
CA ALA A 126 8.86 14.01 -5.34
C ALA A 126 7.62 13.26 -5.87
N GLY A 127 7.22 13.50 -7.13
CA GLY A 127 5.95 13.01 -7.65
C GLY A 127 4.77 13.91 -7.26
N TRP A 128 3.62 13.67 -7.88
CA TRP A 128 2.36 14.34 -7.57
C TRP A 128 1.69 13.62 -6.41
N SER A 129 1.30 14.35 -5.37
CA SER A 129 0.65 13.81 -4.17
C SER A 129 -0.79 14.31 -4.09
N LYS A 130 -1.75 13.41 -3.80
CA LYS A 130 -3.17 13.76 -3.71
C LYS A 130 -3.47 14.64 -2.50
N PHE A 131 -2.88 14.34 -1.35
CA PHE A 131 -3.15 15.04 -0.09
C PHE A 131 -1.97 15.88 0.43
N SER A 132 -0.86 15.95 -0.31
CA SER A 132 0.38 16.62 0.10
C SER A 132 0.97 16.10 1.43
N THR A 133 0.71 14.84 1.77
CA THR A 133 1.18 14.20 3.01
C THR A 133 2.40 13.32 2.80
N GLN A 134 2.58 12.78 1.59
CA GLN A 134 3.67 11.87 1.23
C GLN A 134 4.43 12.33 -0.01
N THR A 135 5.62 11.74 -0.19
CA THR A 135 6.45 11.88 -1.38
C THR A 135 6.86 10.49 -1.87
N SER A 136 7.23 10.38 -3.15
CA SER A 136 7.60 9.10 -3.77
C SER A 136 8.74 8.45 -3.00
N LYS A 137 8.61 7.15 -2.66
CA LYS A 137 9.69 6.41 -2.02
C LYS A 137 10.84 6.11 -2.97
N PHE A 138 10.55 6.02 -4.26
CA PHE A 138 11.57 5.84 -5.28
C PHE A 138 12.30 7.15 -5.53
N THR A 139 13.62 7.15 -5.43
CA THR A 139 14.47 8.28 -5.81
C THR A 139 14.82 8.23 -7.30
N ASN A 140 15.20 9.37 -7.89
CA ASN A 140 15.66 9.38 -9.29
C ASN A 140 16.91 8.52 -9.50
N ALA A 141 17.79 8.44 -8.50
CA ALA A 141 19.00 7.62 -8.54
C ALA A 141 18.69 6.12 -8.53
N GLU A 142 17.70 5.69 -7.75
CA GLU A 142 17.28 4.28 -7.74
C GLU A 142 16.62 3.87 -9.05
N ILE A 143 15.81 4.74 -9.65
CA ILE A 143 15.19 4.47 -10.94
C ILE A 143 16.25 4.47 -12.05
N SER A 144 17.17 5.44 -12.07
CA SER A 144 18.24 5.47 -13.07
C SER A 144 19.19 4.28 -12.97
N ALA A 145 19.48 3.79 -11.76
CA ALA A 145 20.29 2.60 -11.55
C ALA A 145 19.64 1.30 -12.05
N ARG A 146 18.31 1.29 -12.23
CA ARG A 146 17.55 0.15 -12.76
C ARG A 146 17.33 0.22 -14.26
N MET A 147 17.74 1.30 -14.92
CA MET A 147 17.61 1.47 -16.35
C MET A 147 18.75 0.77 -17.09
N ASP A 148 18.42 0.13 -18.21
CA ASP A 148 19.40 -0.34 -19.17
C ASP A 148 19.76 0.81 -20.12
N ALA A 149 21.05 1.14 -20.23
CA ALA A 149 21.54 2.22 -21.09
C ALA A 149 21.29 1.96 -22.59
N THR A 150 21.01 0.70 -22.96
CA THR A 150 20.67 0.30 -24.33
C THR A 150 19.16 0.29 -24.59
N ALA A 151 18.34 0.55 -23.57
CA ALA A 151 16.90 0.62 -23.73
C ALA A 151 16.50 1.77 -24.67
N PRO A 152 15.49 1.57 -25.53
CA PRO A 152 14.87 2.66 -26.28
C PRO A 152 14.35 3.75 -25.35
N ASN A 153 14.14 4.94 -25.90
CA ASN A 153 13.43 5.98 -25.17
C ASN A 153 12.07 5.44 -24.73
N THR A 154 11.72 5.68 -23.47
CA THR A 154 10.46 5.18 -22.92
C THR A 154 9.94 6.16 -21.88
N GLY A 155 8.63 6.22 -21.72
CA GLY A 155 8.01 6.81 -20.55
C GLY A 155 7.56 5.73 -19.57
N ILE A 156 7.55 6.06 -18.29
CA ILE A 156 7.16 5.17 -17.19
C ILE A 156 6.21 5.92 -16.27
N LEU A 157 5.10 5.28 -15.91
CA LEU A 157 4.20 5.73 -14.86
C LEU A 157 4.40 4.89 -13.61
N LEU A 158 4.64 5.55 -12.49
CA LEU A 158 4.73 4.95 -11.15
C LEU A 158 3.55 5.46 -10.32
N VAL A 159 2.78 4.55 -9.76
CA VAL A 159 1.67 4.84 -8.84
C VAL A 159 1.99 4.19 -7.50
N GLU A 160 2.07 4.99 -6.45
CA GLU A 160 2.35 4.57 -5.07
C GLU A 160 1.16 4.88 -4.18
N ILE A 161 0.82 3.96 -3.29
CA ILE A 161 -0.23 4.15 -2.29
C ILE A 161 0.39 3.99 -0.90
N PHE A 162 0.16 4.98 -0.06
CA PHE A 162 0.50 5.02 1.35
C PHE A 162 -0.81 4.90 2.13
N TYR A 163 -0.90 3.88 2.97
CA TYR A 163 -2.14 3.57 3.67
C TYR A 163 -1.85 3.13 5.11
N HIS A 164 -2.64 3.60 6.07
CA HIS A 164 -2.54 3.23 7.47
C HIS A 164 -3.75 2.39 7.85
N TYR A 165 -3.52 1.08 7.97
CA TYR A 165 -4.55 0.13 8.38
C TYR A 165 -4.79 0.25 9.88
N GLU A 166 -5.96 0.77 10.26
CA GLU A 166 -6.42 0.73 11.64
C GLU A 166 -6.91 -0.67 12.00
N GLN A 167 -6.42 -1.20 13.11
CA GLN A 167 -6.84 -2.51 13.58
C GLN A 167 -8.34 -2.48 13.94
N ILE A 168 -9.11 -3.45 13.42
CA ILE A 168 -10.56 -3.49 13.61
C ILE A 168 -10.90 -3.99 15.01
N LEU A 169 -10.23 -5.05 15.47
CA LEU A 169 -10.50 -5.66 16.78
C LEU A 169 -9.79 -4.97 17.95
N LYS A 170 -8.75 -4.16 17.68
CA LYS A 170 -7.97 -3.39 18.68
C LYS A 170 -7.54 -4.22 19.90
N LEU A 171 -7.11 -5.45 19.65
CA LEU A 171 -6.83 -6.44 20.69
C LEU A 171 -5.63 -5.99 21.54
N PRO A 172 -5.75 -5.78 22.87
CA PRO A 172 -4.65 -5.26 23.71
C PRO A 172 -3.39 -6.14 23.73
N PHE A 173 -3.56 -7.45 23.53
CA PHE A 173 -2.44 -8.38 23.42
C PHE A 173 -1.73 -8.31 22.08
N LEU A 174 -2.33 -7.73 21.04
CA LEU A 174 -1.74 -7.55 19.71
C LEU A 174 -1.19 -6.13 19.54
N THR A 175 -1.93 -5.11 19.98
CA THR A 175 -1.56 -3.69 19.84
C THR A 175 -0.32 -3.31 20.64
N GLN A 176 0.06 -4.11 21.64
CA GLN A 176 1.32 -3.93 22.37
C GLN A 176 2.56 -4.36 21.57
N PHE A 177 2.40 -5.25 20.58
CA PHE A 177 3.50 -5.76 19.76
C PHE A 177 3.49 -5.14 18.36
N VAL A 178 2.30 -4.86 17.83
CA VAL A 178 2.10 -4.27 16.51
C VAL A 178 1.31 -2.98 16.71
N GLY A 179 1.88 -1.84 16.32
CA GLY A 179 1.23 -0.55 16.45
C GLY A 179 -0.13 -0.47 15.75
N ASP A 180 -0.98 0.43 16.23
CA ASP A 180 -2.25 0.78 15.60
C ASP A 180 -2.23 2.30 15.33
N PRO A 181 -2.24 2.76 14.07
CA PRO A 181 -2.40 1.98 12.84
C PRO A 181 -1.11 1.31 12.32
N ILE A 182 -1.27 0.36 11.40
CA ILE A 182 -0.21 -0.37 10.68
C ILE A 182 0.03 0.29 9.33
N SER A 183 1.25 0.77 9.06
CA SER A 183 1.61 1.34 7.76
C SER A 183 1.73 0.26 6.67
N VAL A 184 0.97 0.42 5.60
CA VAL A 184 0.92 -0.42 4.40
C VAL A 184 1.34 0.42 3.21
N TYR A 185 2.20 -0.14 2.37
CA TYR A 185 2.70 0.51 1.16
C TYR A 185 2.62 -0.45 -0.02
N THR A 186 2.12 0.05 -1.15
CA THR A 186 2.11 -0.67 -2.42
C THR A 186 2.45 0.27 -3.55
N TYR A 187 2.95 -0.30 -4.65
CA TYR A 187 3.26 0.46 -5.86
C TYR A 187 3.02 -0.38 -7.11
N SER A 188 2.76 0.30 -8.21
CA SER A 188 2.63 -0.29 -9.54
C SER A 188 3.36 0.58 -10.55
N ILE A 189 4.01 -0.08 -11.51
CA ILE A 189 4.76 0.56 -12.58
C ILE A 189 4.19 0.09 -13.91
N MET A 190 3.88 1.02 -14.81
CA MET A 190 3.42 0.73 -16.17
C MET A 190 4.15 1.59 -17.21
N PRO A 191 4.30 1.09 -18.46
CA PRO A 191 4.81 1.91 -19.55
C PRO A 191 3.85 3.08 -19.82
N LEU A 192 4.41 4.24 -20.15
CA LEU A 192 3.66 5.43 -20.51
C LEU A 192 4.27 6.03 -21.79
N PRO A 193 3.87 5.55 -22.98
CA PRO A 193 4.49 5.97 -24.25
C PRO A 193 4.43 7.48 -24.50
N LEU A 194 3.38 8.16 -24.00
CA LEU A 194 3.24 9.61 -24.13
C LEU A 194 4.25 10.42 -23.29
N ALA A 195 4.93 9.77 -22.34
CA ALA A 195 6.05 10.34 -21.60
C ALA A 195 7.42 10.01 -22.21
N GLU A 196 7.46 9.43 -23.41
CA GLU A 196 8.70 9.25 -24.16
C GLU A 196 9.32 10.61 -24.53
N PRO A 197 10.62 10.82 -24.28
CA PRO A 197 11.31 12.01 -24.74
C PRO A 197 11.34 12.08 -26.28
N THR A 198 10.49 12.91 -26.87
CA THR A 198 10.49 13.16 -28.32
C THR A 198 11.56 14.19 -28.71
N SER A 199 12.02 14.16 -29.97
CA SER A 199 13.04 15.08 -30.51
C SER A 199 12.53 16.51 -30.71
N THR A 200 11.23 16.73 -30.56
CA THR A 200 10.63 18.06 -30.52
C THR A 200 10.55 18.44 -29.05
N PRO A 201 11.00 19.63 -28.63
CA PRO A 201 10.70 20.09 -27.29
C PRO A 201 9.18 20.19 -27.19
N SER A 202 8.53 19.31 -26.41
CA SER A 202 7.28 19.73 -25.78
C SER A 202 7.65 20.96 -24.97
N PRO A 203 7.02 22.11 -25.24
CA PRO A 203 7.48 23.37 -24.70
C PRO A 203 7.28 23.43 -23.20
#